data_AF-A0A6G4XJ02-F1
#
_entry.id   AF-A0A6G4XJ02-F1
#
_cell.length_a   1.000
_cell.length_b   1.000
_cell.length_c   1.000
_cell.angle_alpha   90.00
_cell.angle_beta   90.00
_cell.angle_gamma   90.00
#
_symmetry.space_group_name_H-M   'P 1'
#
loop_
_entity.id
_entity.type
_entity.pdbx_description
1 polymer ?
#
loop_
_entity_poly.entity_id
_entity_poly.type
_entity_poly.pdbx_seq_one_letter_code
_entity_poly.pdbx_strand_id
1 'polypeptide(L)' 'MPNEPAEHRRRIVVQDGGPTLVEGPVEVTLDDGTTVVSDRFCVALCTCRRSRRYPFCDTSHRRRTRD' A
#
# COMPACT_ATOMS: atom_id res chain seq x y z
N MET A 1 -21.57 27.40 7.63
CA MET A 1 -20.12 27.16 7.46
C MET A 1 -19.96 25.96 6.53
N PRO A 2 -19.23 26.05 5.41
CA PRO A 2 -19.23 25.03 4.36
C PRO A 2 -18.20 23.93 4.66
N ASN A 3 -18.64 22.67 4.81
CA ASN A 3 -17.97 21.48 4.27
C ASN A 3 -18.74 20.20 4.66
N GLU A 4 -19.55 19.71 3.71
CA GLU A 4 -20.02 18.32 3.63
C GLU A 4 -18.89 17.41 3.06
N PRO A 5 -19.03 16.08 3.18
CA PRO A 5 -18.35 15.23 4.15
C PRO A 5 -16.85 15.03 3.82
N ALA A 6 -15.96 15.55 4.66
CA ALA A 6 -14.57 15.10 4.72
C ALA A 6 -14.40 13.83 5.58
N GLU A 7 -15.49 13.20 6.03
CA GLU A 7 -15.43 12.38 7.25
C GLU A 7 -14.82 10.99 7.09
N HIS A 8 -14.59 10.45 5.88
CA HIS A 8 -13.87 9.17 5.73
C HIS A 8 -12.97 9.10 4.50
N ARG A 9 -12.29 10.19 4.14
CA ARG A 9 -11.25 10.13 3.10
C ARG A 9 -10.10 9.27 3.61
N ARG A 10 -9.91 8.08 3.02
CA ARG A 10 -8.74 7.25 3.31
C ARG A 10 -7.49 7.92 2.78
N ARG A 11 -6.49 8.05 3.64
CA ARG A 11 -5.20 8.63 3.24
C ARG A 11 -4.41 7.64 2.39
N ILE A 12 -3.89 8.13 1.27
CA ILE A 12 -2.90 7.44 0.46
C ILE A 12 -1.66 8.32 0.35
N VAL A 13 -0.48 7.74 0.61
CA VAL A 13 0.81 8.41 0.45
C VAL A 13 1.63 7.62 -0.57
N VAL A 14 1.94 8.25 -1.68
CA VAL A 14 2.82 7.70 -2.72
C VAL A 14 4.25 8.12 -2.40
N GLN A 15 5.16 7.16 -2.33
CA GLN A 15 6.59 7.41 -2.09
C GLN A 15 7.37 7.14 -3.37
N ASP A 16 8.23 8.09 -3.76
CA ASP A 16 9.15 7.84 -4.87
C ASP A 16 10.13 6.72 -4.52
N GLY A 17 10.31 5.75 -5.42
CA GLY A 17 11.11 4.55 -5.20
C GLY A 17 10.64 3.62 -4.07
N GLY A 18 9.51 3.91 -3.42
CA GLY A 18 8.98 3.21 -2.25
C GLY A 18 7.58 2.65 -2.44
N PRO A 19 7.01 2.01 -1.41
CA PRO A 19 5.64 1.53 -1.45
C PRO A 19 4.62 2.68 -1.42
N THR A 20 3.39 2.39 -1.82
CA THR A 20 2.24 3.26 -1.56
C THR A 20 1.67 2.91 -0.18
N LEU A 21 1.63 3.87 0.74
CA LEU A 21 1.04 3.69 2.05
C LEU A 21 -0.45 4.01 1.98
N VAL A 22 -1.30 3.09 2.42
CA VAL A 22 -2.76 3.22 2.43
C VAL A 22 -3.25 3.10 3.86
N GLU A 23 -4.08 4.04 4.29
CA GLU A 23 -4.83 3.93 5.53
C GLU A 23 -5.82 2.77 5.46
N GLY A 24 -5.68 1.82 6.37
CA GLY A 24 -6.50 0.62 6.40
C GLY A 24 -7.67 0.67 7.38
N PRO A 25 -8.42 -0.43 7.52
CA PRO A 25 -8.21 -1.72 6.84
C PRO A 25 -8.44 -1.64 5.32
N VAL A 26 -7.82 -2.54 4.56
CA VAL A 26 -7.94 -2.59 3.09
C VAL A 26 -8.26 -3.98 2.57
N GLU A 27 -9.01 -4.02 1.48
CA GLU A 27 -9.15 -5.16 0.59
C GLU A 27 -8.43 -4.82 -0.72
N VAL A 28 -7.63 -5.75 -1.26
CA VAL A 28 -6.83 -5.55 -2.47
C VAL A 28 -7.14 -6.66 -3.46
N THR A 29 -7.66 -6.29 -4.62
CA THR A 29 -7.90 -7.19 -5.75
C THR A 29 -6.77 -7.05 -6.77
N LEU A 30 -6.23 -8.19 -7.20
CA LEU A 30 -5.19 -8.28 -8.23
C LEU A 30 -5.81 -8.47 -9.63
N ASP A 31 -4.96 -8.38 -10.66
CA ASP A 31 -5.33 -8.58 -12.05
C ASP A 31 -5.75 -10.02 -12.36
N ASP A 32 -5.21 -11.00 -11.64
CA ASP A 32 -5.63 -12.41 -11.71
C ASP A 32 -6.94 -12.71 -10.98
N GLY A 33 -7.58 -11.71 -10.38
CA GLY A 33 -8.82 -11.83 -9.60
C GLY A 33 -8.62 -12.26 -8.14
N THR A 34 -7.38 -12.50 -7.69
CA THR A 34 -7.10 -12.81 -6.29
C THR A 34 -7.37 -11.59 -5.41
N THR A 35 -8.11 -11.81 -4.32
CA THR A 35 -8.34 -10.78 -3.29
C THR A 35 -7.61 -11.14 -1.99
N VAL A 36 -6.89 -10.16 -1.43
CA VAL A 36 -6.27 -10.26 -0.11
C VAL A 36 -6.73 -9.12 0.79
N VAL A 37 -6.88 -9.41 2.09
CA VAL A 37 -7.36 -8.45 3.09
C VAL A 37 -6.24 -8.16 4.09
N SER A 38 -6.15 -6.91 4.54
CA SER A 38 -5.34 -6.53 5.68
C SER A 38 -6.15 -5.66 6.64
N ASP A 39 -6.18 -6.08 7.90
CA ASP A 39 -6.85 -5.41 9.02
C ASP A 39 -5.98 -4.30 9.66
N ARG A 40 -4.76 -4.10 9.15
CA ARG A 40 -3.82 -3.12 9.69
C ARG A 40 -4.31 -1.71 9.39
N PHE A 41 -4.10 -0.80 10.35
CA PHE A 41 -4.45 0.62 10.20
C PHE A 41 -3.62 1.35 9.12
N CYS A 42 -2.47 0.79 8.72
CA CYS A 42 -1.64 1.30 7.63
C CYS A 42 -1.02 0.12 6.88
N VAL A 43 -1.15 0.14 5.56
CA VAL A 43 -0.75 -0.95 4.67
C VAL A 43 0.20 -0.40 3.61
N ALA A 44 1.35 -1.04 3.45
CA ALA A 44 2.31 -0.69 2.42
C ALA A 44 2.10 -1.58 1.19
N LEU A 45 1.59 -1.01 0.10
CA LEU A 45 1.42 -1.69 -1.17
C LEU A 45 2.71 -1.62 -2.01
N CYS A 46 3.10 -2.76 -2.56
CA CYS A 46 4.28 -2.90 -3.39
C CYS A 46 4.05 -2.30 -4.77
N THR A 47 4.84 -1.28 -5.10
CA THR A 47 4.88 -0.66 -6.44
C THR A 47 6.01 -1.24 -7.30
N CYS A 48 7.01 -1.87 -6.68
CA CYS A 48 8.23 -2.32 -7.36
C CYS A 48 8.19 -3.75 -7.90
N ARG A 49 7.12 -4.52 -7.63
CA ARG A 49 6.93 -5.94 -8.02
C ARG A 49 8.03 -6.92 -7.54
N ARG A 50 8.96 -6.50 -6.68
CA ARG A 50 10.04 -7.34 -6.13
C ARG A 50 9.69 -8.06 -4.83
N SER A 51 8.53 -7.75 -4.24
CA SER A 51 8.10 -8.35 -2.97
C SER A 51 7.77 -9.83 -3.13
N ARG A 52 8.22 -10.65 -2.19
CA ARG A 52 7.82 -12.07 -2.07
C ARG A 52 6.44 -12.25 -1.43
N ARG A 53 5.85 -11.16 -0.95
CA ARG A 53 4.52 -11.11 -0.32
C ARG A 53 3.58 -10.20 -1.09
N TYR A 54 3.79 -10.09 -2.41
CA TYR A 54 2.93 -9.29 -3.28
C TYR A 54 1.45 -9.61 -3.02
N PRO A 55 0.56 -8.60 -2.86
CA PRO A 55 0.75 -7.17 -3.13
C PRO A 55 1.41 -6.34 -2.03
N PHE A 56 1.68 -6.90 -0.85
CA PHE A 56 2.25 -6.13 0.26
C PHE A 56 3.75 -5.92 0.09
N CYS A 57 4.26 -4.78 0.56
CA CYS A 57 5.68 -4.49 0.56
C CYS A 57 6.40 -5.24 1.68
N ASP A 58 7.50 -5.92 1.35
CA ASP A 58 8.39 -6.63 2.27
C ASP A 58 9.79 -5.99 2.34
N THR A 59 9.90 -4.71 1.97
CA THR A 59 11.14 -3.93 1.83
C THR A 59 12.08 -4.31 0.68
N SER A 60 11.71 -5.27 -0.18
CA SER A 60 12.51 -5.65 -1.37
C SER A 60 12.73 -4.53 -2.40
N HIS A 61 12.03 -3.38 -2.26
CA HIS A 61 12.26 -2.20 -3.08
C HIS A 61 13.62 -1.54 -2.83
N ARG A 62 14.17 -1.69 -1.61
CA ARG A 62 15.46 -1.11 -1.23
C ARG A 62 16.55 -1.73 -2.09
N ARG A 63 17.42 -0.90 -2.66
CA ARG A 63 18.64 -1.38 -3.33
C ARG A 63 19.49 -2.09 -2.26
N ARG A 64 19.97 -3.30 -2.58
CA ARG A 64 21.00 -3.95 -1.77
C ARG A 64 22.32 -3.26 -2.10
N THR A 65 22.68 -2.21 -1.36
CA THR A 65 24.06 -1.72 -1.41
C THR A 65 24.89 -2.77 -0.66
N ARG A 66 25.75 -3.49 -1.38
CA ARG A 66 26.89 -4.17 -0.77
C ARG A 66 28.01 -3.14 -0.80
N ASP A 67 28.46 -2.71 0.37
CA ASP A 67 29.77 -2.08 0.52
C ASP A 67 30.86 -3.12 0.27
#